data_AF-T1A880-F1
#
_entry.id   AF-T1A880-F1
#
_cell.length_a   1.000
_cell.length_b   1.000
_cell.length_c   1.000
_cell.angle_alpha   90.00
_cell.angle_beta   90.00
_cell.angle_gamma   90.00
#
_symmetry.space_group_name_H-M   'P 1'
#
loop_
_entity.id
_entity.type
_entity.pdbx_description
1 polymer ?
#
loop_
_entity_poly.entity_id
_entity_poly.type
_entity_poly.pdbx_seq_one_letter_code
_entity_poly.pdbx_strand_id
1 'polypeptide(L)'
;SFSPRRHREFLERRLSRLAPGLRYAVELRHADWFREPHRSTLTQRLGELGVALAWSYLTYRDMPADLTADFVYLRFIGDHTTLPASTHGTTRIDRTEAVRRWAAPAREADRNGHDVFVYFNNH
;
A
#
# COMPACT_ATOMS: atom_id res chain seq x y z
N SER A 1 -12.21 -5.75 11.94
CA SER A 1 -11.35 -5.38 10.80
C SER A 1 -11.63 -3.93 10.37
N PHE A 2 -10.61 -3.17 9.95
CA PHE A 2 -10.72 -1.75 9.58
C PHE A 2 -11.26 -1.59 8.15
N SER A 3 -12.57 -1.35 8.01
CA SER A 3 -13.27 -1.26 6.71
C SER A 3 -13.83 0.14 6.41
N PRO A 4 -14.02 0.49 5.12
CA PRO A 4 -14.52 1.82 4.73
C PRO A 4 -15.93 2.11 5.26
N ARG A 5 -16.82 1.13 5.28
CA ARG A 5 -18.21 1.31 5.73
C ARG A 5 -18.31 1.73 7.20
N ARG A 6 -17.36 1.30 8.03
CA ARG A 6 -17.38 1.57 9.48
C ARG A 6 -16.39 2.64 9.92
N HIS A 7 -15.31 2.86 9.17
CA HIS A 7 -14.17 3.66 9.65
C HIS A 7 -13.74 4.79 8.73
N ARG A 8 -14.49 5.09 7.65
CA ARG A 8 -14.19 6.23 6.76
C ARG A 8 -14.03 7.53 7.54
N GLU A 9 -15.01 7.90 8.35
CA GLU A 9 -14.96 9.15 9.12
C GLU A 9 -13.80 9.18 10.12
N PHE A 10 -13.48 8.02 10.71
CA PHE A 10 -12.32 7.92 11.60
C PHE A 10 -11.02 8.19 10.84
N LEU A 11 -10.85 7.59 9.65
CA LEU A 11 -9.70 7.84 8.78
C LEU A 11 -9.61 9.33 8.42
N GLU A 12 -10.70 9.94 7.98
CA GLU A 12 -10.74 11.36 7.59
C GLU A 12 -10.32 12.29 8.75
N ARG A 13 -10.80 12.03 9.97
CA ARG A 13 -10.40 12.81 11.15
C ARG A 13 -8.92 12.66 11.50
N ARG A 14 -8.30 11.53 11.18
CA ARG A 14 -6.86 11.32 11.40
C ARG A 14 -6.03 12.00 10.33
N LEU A 15 -6.41 11.83 9.06
CA LEU A 15 -5.74 12.46 7.92
C LEU A 15 -5.75 13.99 8.02
N SER A 16 -6.87 14.59 8.46
CA SER A 16 -7.01 16.04 8.61
C SER A 16 -6.20 16.63 9.77
N ARG A 17 -5.52 15.79 10.58
CA ARG A 17 -4.71 16.20 11.74
C ARG A 17 -3.22 15.92 11.55
N LEU A 18 -2.80 15.49 10.37
CA LEU A 18 -1.39 15.28 10.06
C LEU A 18 -0.64 16.61 10.11
N ALA A 19 0.54 16.60 10.73
CA ALA A 19 1.36 17.80 10.82
C ALA A 19 1.91 18.17 9.43
N PRO A 20 1.90 19.45 9.03
CA PRO A 20 2.44 19.86 7.74
C PRO A 20 3.97 19.65 7.67
N GLY A 21 4.50 19.57 6.45
CA GLY A 21 5.95 19.48 6.20
C GLY A 21 6.56 18.08 6.29
N LEU A 22 5.78 17.06 6.65
CA LEU A 22 6.19 15.66 6.62
C LEU A 22 5.49 14.91 5.48
N ARG A 23 6.17 13.91 4.91
CA ARG A 23 5.58 12.97 3.93
C ARG A 23 4.99 11.78 4.68
N TYR A 24 3.70 11.51 4.46
CA TYR A 24 2.98 10.41 5.10
C TYR A 24 2.55 9.35 4.09
N ALA A 25 2.56 8.09 4.52
CA ALA A 25 1.94 7.00 3.79
C ALA A 25 0.87 6.32 4.68
N VAL A 26 -0.24 5.91 4.08
CA VAL A 26 -1.29 5.13 4.74
C VAL A 26 -1.40 3.76 4.11
N GLU A 27 -1.36 2.72 4.96
CA GLU A 27 -1.54 1.34 4.54
C GLU A 27 -2.92 0.82 4.97
N LEU A 28 -3.72 0.39 4.00
CA LEU A 28 -5.04 -0.19 4.22
C LEU A 28 -5.03 -1.63 3.75
N ARG A 29 -5.54 -2.55 4.58
CA ARG A 29 -5.49 -3.98 4.26
C ARG A 29 -6.85 -4.56 3.88
N HIS A 30 -7.95 -3.90 4.22
CA HIS A 30 -9.28 -4.44 3.94
C HIS A 30 -9.66 -4.19 2.47
N ALA A 31 -9.99 -5.26 1.73
CA ALA A 31 -10.22 -5.21 0.29
C ALA A 31 -11.29 -4.18 -0.13
N ASP A 32 -12.33 -3.98 0.66
CA ASP A 32 -13.38 -2.99 0.36
C ASP A 32 -12.88 -1.55 0.22
N TRP A 33 -11.71 -1.19 0.78
CA TRP A 33 -11.14 0.15 0.53
C TRP A 33 -10.80 0.38 -0.94
N PHE A 34 -10.49 -0.70 -1.68
CA PHE A 34 -10.05 -0.66 -3.07
C PHE A 34 -11.19 -0.98 -4.06
N ARG A 35 -12.43 -1.04 -3.58
CA ARG A 35 -13.63 -1.21 -4.42
C ARG A 35 -14.33 0.13 -4.59
N GLU A 36 -14.98 0.34 -5.74
CA GLU A 36 -15.82 1.52 -5.91
C GLU A 36 -17.09 1.46 -5.03
N PRO A 37 -17.59 2.62 -4.56
CA PRO A 37 -17.07 3.98 -4.76
C PRO A 37 -15.96 4.36 -3.76
N HIS A 38 -15.53 3.44 -2.91
CA HIS A 38 -14.63 3.74 -1.81
C HIS A 38 -13.22 4.08 -2.26
N ARG A 39 -12.74 3.43 -3.33
CA ARG A 39 -11.42 3.67 -3.92
C ARG A 39 -11.29 5.08 -4.46
N SER A 40 -12.18 5.51 -5.36
CA SER A 40 -12.14 6.86 -5.94
C SER A 40 -12.18 7.96 -4.87
N THR A 41 -13.06 7.84 -3.88
CA THR A 41 -13.12 8.81 -2.78
C THR A 41 -11.82 8.82 -1.96
N LEU A 42 -11.25 7.65 -1.69
CA LEU A 42 -10.01 7.53 -0.93
C LEU A 42 -8.83 8.13 -1.70
N THR A 43 -8.64 7.77 -2.97
CA THR A 43 -7.49 8.22 -3.77
C THR A 43 -7.53 9.71 -4.02
N GLN A 44 -8.71 10.27 -4.31
CA GLN A 44 -8.88 11.73 -4.43
C GLN A 44 -8.47 12.42 -3.12
N ARG A 45 -8.98 11.94 -1.99
CA ARG A 45 -8.72 12.57 -0.69
C ARG A 45 -7.24 12.50 -0.29
N LEU A 46 -6.59 11.37 -0.54
CA LEU A 46 -5.16 11.21 -0.30
C LEU A 46 -4.33 12.12 -1.21
N GLY A 47 -4.74 12.26 -2.48
CA GLY A 47 -4.17 13.21 -3.45
C GLY A 47 -4.22 14.66 -2.98
N GLU A 48 -5.39 15.11 -2.50
CA GLU A 48 -5.57 16.47 -1.94
C GLU A 48 -4.63 16.76 -0.76
N LEU A 49 -4.29 15.73 0.02
CA LEU A 49 -3.45 15.84 1.21
C LEU A 49 -1.97 15.53 0.95
N GLY A 50 -1.60 15.09 -0.27
CA GLY A 50 -0.25 14.62 -0.58
C GLY A 50 0.18 13.41 0.25
N VAL A 51 -0.76 12.54 0.62
CA VAL A 51 -0.50 11.33 1.42
C VAL A 51 -0.42 10.13 0.49
N ALA A 52 0.68 9.38 0.55
CA ALA A 52 0.84 8.20 -0.30
C ALA A 52 -0.07 7.04 0.19
N LEU A 53 -0.89 6.51 -0.71
CA LEU A 53 -1.50 5.20 -0.53
C LEU A 53 -0.41 4.13 -0.65
N ALA A 54 -0.15 3.39 0.42
CA ALA A 54 0.87 2.35 0.42
C ALA A 54 0.52 1.24 -0.57
N TRP A 55 1.39 1.02 -1.55
CA TRP A 55 1.32 -0.13 -2.44
C TRP A 55 1.83 -1.33 -1.65
N SER A 56 0.95 -2.26 -1.29
CA SER A 56 1.34 -3.40 -0.47
C SER A 56 1.11 -4.71 -1.20
N TYR A 57 2.17 -5.51 -1.31
CA TYR A 57 2.04 -6.89 -1.74
C TYR A 57 1.70 -7.75 -0.53
N LEU A 58 0.41 -8.07 -0.44
CA LEU A 58 -0.15 -9.12 0.40
C LEU A 58 -0.56 -10.26 -0.50
N THR A 59 -0.08 -11.48 -0.23
CA THR A 59 -0.41 -12.65 -1.04
C THR A 59 -1.93 -12.74 -1.24
N TYR A 60 -2.37 -12.88 -2.49
CA TYR A 60 -3.78 -13.01 -2.89
C TYR A 60 -4.69 -11.77 -2.68
N ARG A 61 -4.14 -10.55 -2.54
CA ARG A 61 -4.94 -9.31 -2.60
C ARG A 61 -4.48 -8.42 -3.75
N ASP A 62 -5.41 -8.11 -4.65
CA ASP A 62 -5.20 -7.07 -5.65
C ASP A 62 -5.35 -5.70 -4.98
N MET A 63 -4.22 -5.00 -4.84
CA MET A 63 -4.19 -3.59 -4.47
C MET A 63 -3.73 -2.78 -5.69
N PRO A 64 -4.39 -1.65 -5.99
CA PRO A 64 -4.04 -0.83 -7.13
C PRO A 64 -2.73 -0.06 -6.87
N ALA A 65 -1.98 0.22 -7.94
CA ALA A 65 -0.83 1.11 -7.93
C ALA A 65 -1.26 2.57 -8.10
N ASP A 66 -2.22 3.02 -7.29
CA ASP A 66 -2.73 4.39 -7.37
C ASP A 66 -1.70 5.37 -6.80
N LEU A 67 -1.27 6.32 -7.63
CA LEU A 67 -0.39 7.41 -7.20
C LEU A 67 -1.22 8.53 -6.58
N THR A 68 -0.90 8.88 -5.34
CA THR A 68 -1.66 9.82 -4.51
C THR A 68 -0.77 10.85 -3.80
N ALA A 69 0.54 10.80 -4.05
CA ALA A 69 1.52 11.74 -3.55
C ALA A 69 2.65 11.90 -4.59
N ASP A 70 3.57 12.81 -4.33
CA ASP A 70 4.79 13.00 -5.13
C ASP A 70 5.83 11.88 -4.97
N PHE A 71 5.51 10.85 -4.17
CA PHE A 71 6.36 9.70 -3.92
C PHE A 71 5.56 8.40 -3.87
N VAL A 72 6.28 7.28 -4.07
CA VAL A 72 5.76 5.92 -3.95
C VAL A 72 6.27 5.28 -2.67
N TYR A 73 5.37 4.62 -1.95
CA TYR A 73 5.70 3.78 -0.81
C TYR A 73 5.22 2.34 -1.07
N LEU A 74 6.15 1.46 -1.42
CA LEU A 74 5.89 0.07 -1.80
C LEU A 74 6.40 -0.89 -0.70
N ARG A 75 5.54 -1.78 -0.22
CA ARG A 75 5.86 -2.77 0.82
C ARG A 75 5.57 -4.20 0.37
N PHE A 76 6.60 -5.04 0.40
CA PHE A 76 6.47 -6.49 0.26
C PHE A 76 6.35 -7.12 1.65
N ILE A 77 5.14 -7.47 2.07
CA ILE A 77 4.89 -8.02 3.41
C ILE A 77 5.00 -9.56 3.39
N GLY A 78 4.68 -10.21 2.27
CA GLY A 78 4.71 -11.67 2.21
C GLY A 78 3.58 -12.37 2.96
N ASP A 79 3.64 -13.69 3.03
CA ASP A 79 2.63 -14.52 3.67
C ASP A 79 3.02 -14.88 5.11
N HIS A 80 2.43 -14.20 6.09
CA HIS A 80 2.54 -14.56 7.51
C HIS A 80 1.36 -15.41 7.99
N THR A 81 0.49 -15.85 7.08
CA THR A 81 -0.78 -16.52 7.40
C THR A 81 -0.81 -17.99 7.02
N THR A 82 -0.02 -18.43 6.05
CA THR A 82 -0.01 -19.84 5.58
C THR A 82 1.24 -20.63 5.96
N LEU A 83 2.30 -19.98 6.46
CA LEU A 83 3.48 -20.66 6.95
C LEU A 83 3.50 -20.65 8.48
N PRO A 84 3.37 -21.80 9.16
CA PRO A 84 3.58 -21.84 10.61
C PRO A 84 5.01 -21.42 10.92
N ALA A 85 5.21 -20.77 12.08
CA ALA A 85 6.52 -20.25 12.49
C ALA A 85 7.62 -21.31 12.52
N SER A 86 7.25 -22.59 12.61
CA SER A 86 8.11 -23.77 12.52
C SER A 86 8.74 -24.01 11.15
N THR A 87 8.29 -23.32 10.09
CA THR A 87 8.76 -23.47 8.70
C THR A 87 9.46 -22.22 8.17
N HIS A 88 9.63 -21.19 9.02
CA HIS A 88 10.45 -20.03 8.69
C HIS A 88 11.89 -20.48 8.39
N GLY A 89 12.35 -20.22 7.17
CA GLY A 89 13.70 -20.56 6.70
C GLY A 89 13.82 -21.78 5.78
N THR A 90 12.81 -22.66 5.71
CA THR A 90 12.85 -23.88 4.88
C THR A 90 12.07 -23.79 3.56
N THR A 91 11.00 -22.98 3.49
CA THR A 91 10.21 -22.79 2.26
C THR A 91 10.57 -21.48 1.58
N ARG A 92 11.36 -21.55 0.51
CA ARG A 92 11.67 -20.39 -0.32
C ARG A 92 10.53 -20.19 -1.33
N ILE A 93 9.57 -19.34 -1.00
CA ILE A 93 8.53 -18.93 -1.95
C ILE A 93 9.18 -18.06 -3.03
N ASP A 94 9.10 -18.49 -4.28
CA ASP A 94 9.50 -17.65 -5.41
C ASP A 94 8.51 -16.48 -5.53
N ARG A 95 9.03 -15.26 -5.38
CA ARG A 95 8.26 -14.00 -5.50
C ARG A 95 8.68 -13.20 -6.73
N THR A 96 9.40 -13.81 -7.67
CA THR A 96 9.90 -13.14 -8.88
C THR A 96 8.79 -12.45 -9.65
N GLU A 97 7.64 -13.11 -9.84
CA GLU A 97 6.50 -12.52 -10.56
C GLU A 97 5.88 -11.35 -9.80
N ALA A 98 5.72 -11.47 -8.48
CA ALA A 98 5.20 -10.39 -7.64
C ALA A 98 6.13 -9.16 -7.68
N VAL A 99 7.44 -9.38 -7.57
CA VAL A 99 8.43 -8.31 -7.68
C VAL A 99 8.38 -7.68 -9.07
N ARG A 100 8.33 -8.47 -10.15
CA ARG A 100 8.22 -7.94 -11.52
C ARG A 100 6.94 -7.13 -11.73
N ARG A 101 5.80 -7.61 -11.21
CA ARG A 101 4.50 -6.92 -11.27
C ARG A 101 4.57 -5.51 -10.67
N TRP A 102 5.25 -5.36 -9.53
CA TRP A 102 5.36 -4.07 -8.84
C TRP A 102 6.55 -3.22 -9.33
N ALA A 103 7.57 -3.83 -9.90
CA ALA A 103 8.72 -3.11 -10.45
C ALA A 103 8.33 -2.22 -11.64
N ALA A 104 7.39 -2.65 -12.48
CA ALA A 104 6.94 -1.87 -13.64
C ALA A 104 6.34 -0.51 -13.25
N PRO A 105 5.27 -0.42 -12.43
CA PRO A 105 4.71 0.87 -12.01
C PRO A 105 5.66 1.68 -11.13
N ALA A 106 6.51 1.03 -10.32
CA ALA A 106 7.53 1.72 -9.54
C ALA A 106 8.57 2.43 -10.44
N ARG A 107 9.07 1.75 -11.48
CA ARG A 107 9.98 2.34 -12.47
C ARG A 107 9.33 3.43 -13.32
N GLU A 108 8.04 3.31 -13.57
CA GLU A 108 7.29 4.37 -14.25
C GLU A 108 7.19 5.63 -13.37
N ALA A 109 6.87 5.47 -12.08
CA ALA A 109 6.86 6.57 -11.14
C ALA A 109 8.23 7.25 -11.01
N ASP A 110 9.31 6.46 -10.91
CA ASP A 110 10.70 6.95 -10.88
C ASP A 110 11.05 7.77 -12.14
N ARG A 111 10.72 7.25 -13.33
CA ARG A 111 10.93 7.98 -14.60
C ARG A 111 10.13 9.27 -14.70
N ASN A 112 8.99 9.35 -14.01
CA ASN A 112 8.16 10.55 -13.94
C ASN A 112 8.60 11.52 -12.83
N GLY A 113 9.73 11.26 -12.16
CA GLY A 113 10.32 12.15 -11.16
C GLY A 113 9.80 11.96 -9.73
N HIS A 114 9.11 10.86 -9.45
CA HIS A 114 8.66 10.54 -8.09
C HIS A 114 9.75 9.79 -7.32
N ASP A 115 9.94 10.15 -6.05
CA ASP A 115 10.78 9.35 -5.14
C ASP A 115 10.13 7.98 -4.92
N VAL A 116 10.90 6.89 -5.01
CA VAL A 116 10.37 5.53 -4.84
C VAL A 116 11.04 4.83 -3.66
N PHE A 117 10.26 4.56 -2.61
CA PHE A 117 10.70 3.82 -1.44
C PHE A 117 10.14 2.41 -1.45
N VAL A 118 11.02 1.41 -1.54
CA VAL A 118 10.65 -0.01 -1.57
C VAL A 118 11.19 -0.72 -0.34
N TYR A 119 10.30 -1.36 0.42
CA TYR A 119 10.64 -2.10 1.63
C TYR A 119 10.24 -3.57 1.51
N PHE A 120 11.16 -4.45 1.88
CA PHE A 120 10.94 -5.88 1.98
C PHE A 120 10.82 -6.24 3.46
N ASN A 121 9.61 -6.61 3.88
CA ASN A 121 9.28 -6.93 5.26
C ASN A 121 8.87 -8.40 5.42
N ASN A 122 9.73 -9.27 4.88
CA ASN A 122 9.66 -10.71 4.91
C ASN A 122 10.41 -11.22 6.14
N HIS A 123 9.72 -11.20 7.28
CA HIS A 123 10.14 -11.92 8.48
C HIS A 123 9.59 -13.34 8.50
#